data_AF-A0A4Y7WIE8-F1
#
_entry.id   AF-A0A4Y7WIE8-F1
#
_cell.length_a   1.000
_cell.length_b   1.000
_cell.length_c   1.000
_cell.angle_alpha   90.00
_cell.angle_beta   90.00
_cell.angle_gamma   90.00
#
_symmetry.space_group_name_H-M   'P 1'
#
loop_
_entity.id
_entity.type
_entity.pdbx_description
1 polymer ?
#
loop_
_entity_poly.entity_id
_entity_poly.type
_entity_poly.pdbx_seq_one_letter_code
_entity_poly.pdbx_strand_id
1 'polypeptide(L)'
;MNENDKFIRSAISNFGIVQQQQYEKGVKKYGAPFNPDHFNQREVSAHAFEELADLLVYVSGMAEKLNKQEQKINKLETSLKLVRNEALREFPDRERINKLYRSALFLTDVHML
;
A
#
# COMPACT_ATOMS: atom_id res chain seq x y z
N MET A 1 -17.36 9.11 -16.22
CA MET A 1 -16.73 9.24 -14.89
C MET A 1 -15.38 8.54 -14.96
N ASN A 2 -14.27 9.25 -14.73
CA ASN A 2 -12.93 8.66 -14.87
C ASN A 2 -12.55 7.83 -13.62
N GLU A 3 -11.48 7.04 -13.70
CA GLU A 3 -11.03 6.18 -12.60
C GLU A 3 -10.54 6.96 -11.37
N ASN A 4 -10.00 8.17 -11.56
CA ASN A 4 -9.60 9.04 -10.44
C ASN A 4 -10.83 9.54 -9.66
N ASP A 5 -11.92 9.88 -10.35
CA ASP A 5 -13.18 10.31 -9.72
C ASP A 5 -13.79 9.17 -8.90
N LYS A 6 -13.72 7.93 -9.40
CA LYS A 6 -14.16 6.73 -8.66
C LYS A 6 -13.29 6.50 -7.42
N PHE A 7 -11.97 6.63 -7.56
CA PHE A 7 -11.03 6.48 -6.45
C PHE A 7 -11.28 7.52 -5.36
N ILE A 8 -11.40 8.80 -5.71
CA ILE A 8 -11.62 9.89 -4.75
C ILE A 8 -12.95 9.68 -4.00
N ARG A 9 -14.04 9.34 -4.72
CA ARG A 9 -15.34 9.05 -4.08
C ARG A 9 -15.28 7.84 -3.16
N SER A 10 -14.56 6.78 -3.56
CA SER A 10 -14.34 5.60 -2.73
C SER A 10 -13.54 5.95 -1.46
N ALA A 11 -12.48 6.75 -1.59
CA ALA A 11 -11.68 7.19 -0.45
C ALA A 11 -12.49 8.03 0.55
N ILE A 12 -13.32 8.96 0.07
CA ILE A 12 -14.22 9.76 0.92
C ILE A 12 -15.26 8.85 1.62
N SER A 13 -15.88 7.92 0.89
CA SER A 13 -16.83 6.97 1.46
C SER A 13 -16.18 6.09 2.54
N ASN A 14 -14.95 5.63 2.28
CA ASN A 14 -14.18 4.83 3.24
C ASN A 14 -13.85 5.64 4.50
N PHE A 15 -13.60 6.93 4.39
CA PHE A 15 -13.36 7.78 5.55
C PHE A 15 -14.58 7.86 6.48
N GLY A 16 -15.79 8.00 5.93
CA GLY A 16 -17.02 7.96 6.72
C GLY A 16 -17.21 6.62 7.45
N ILE A 17 -16.91 5.50 6.77
CA ILE A 17 -16.94 4.16 7.35
C ILE A 17 -15.91 4.03 8.49
N VAL A 18 -14.68 4.52 8.29
CA VAL A 18 -13.63 4.49 9.31
C VAL A 18 -14.03 5.32 10.53
N GLN A 19 -14.60 6.51 10.35
CA GLN A 19 -15.10 7.31 11.47
C GLN A 19 -16.16 6.57 12.28
N GLN A 20 -17.14 5.94 11.62
CA GLN A 20 -18.14 5.14 12.29
C GLN A 20 -17.52 3.95 13.05
N GLN A 21 -16.57 3.25 12.43
CA GLN A 21 -15.88 2.13 13.09
C GLN A 21 -15.08 2.59 14.31
N GLN A 22 -14.44 3.76 14.26
CA GLN A 22 -13.72 4.30 15.42
C GLN A 22 -14.67 4.70 16.54
N TYR A 23 -15.84 5.25 16.19
CA TYR A 23 -16.91 5.51 17.15
C TYR A 23 -17.37 4.22 17.84
N GLU A 24 -17.68 3.17 17.07
CA GLU A 24 -18.10 1.86 17.59
C GLU A 24 -17.02 1.20 18.45
N LYS A 25 -15.75 1.28 18.04
CA LYS A 25 -14.60 0.81 18.82
C LYS A 25 -14.48 1.54 20.14
N GLY A 26 -14.62 2.86 20.14
CA GLY A 26 -14.62 3.68 21.35
C GLY A 26 -15.71 3.25 22.33
N VAL A 27 -16.95 3.14 21.85
CA VAL A 27 -18.09 2.66 22.66
C VAL A 27 -17.83 1.27 23.23
N LYS A 28 -17.29 0.35 22.44
CA LYS A 28 -16.99 -1.01 22.89
C LYS A 28 -15.87 -1.05 23.95
N LYS A 29 -14.84 -0.22 23.80
CA LYS A 29 -13.66 -0.22 24.68
C LYS A 29 -13.89 0.57 25.97
N TYR A 30 -14.63 1.68 25.90
CA TYR A 30 -14.76 2.66 26.99
C TYR A 30 -16.22 2.92 27.43
N GLY A 31 -17.21 2.26 26.82
CA GLY A 31 -18.64 2.47 27.10
C GLY A 31 -19.24 3.70 26.41
N ALA A 32 -18.41 4.59 25.88
CA ALA A 32 -18.79 5.78 25.12
C ALA A 32 -17.72 6.06 24.04
N PRO A 33 -18.02 6.87 23.01
CA PRO A 33 -17.00 7.35 22.09
C PRO A 33 -15.87 8.05 22.84
N PHE A 34 -14.67 8.04 22.26
CA PHE A 34 -13.56 8.77 22.87
C PHE A 34 -13.93 10.24 23.07
N ASN A 35 -13.88 10.68 24.32
CA ASN A 35 -14.09 12.06 24.73
C ASN A 35 -12.98 12.42 25.73
N PRO A 36 -12.07 13.37 25.42
CA PRO A 36 -10.97 13.71 26.31
C PRO A 36 -11.42 14.22 27.69
N ASP A 37 -12.63 14.75 27.81
CA ASP A 37 -13.17 15.23 29.10
C ASP A 37 -13.42 14.09 30.11
N HIS A 38 -13.51 12.85 29.65
CA HIS A 38 -13.66 11.68 30.53
C HIS A 38 -12.32 11.15 31.07
N PHE A 39 -11.20 11.74 30.65
CA PHE A 39 -9.85 11.31 31.01
C PHE A 39 -9.13 12.44 31.73
N ASN A 40 -8.25 12.10 32.67
CA ASN A 40 -7.34 13.11 33.21
C ASN A 40 -6.23 13.47 32.20
N GLN A 41 -5.52 14.57 32.44
CA GLN A 41 -4.47 15.07 31.53
C GLN A 41 -3.39 14.03 31.22
N ARG A 42 -3.03 13.18 32.19
CA ARG A 42 -2.02 12.14 32.00
C ARG A 42 -2.54 11.02 31.08
N GLU A 43 -3.79 10.63 31.24
CA GLU A 43 -4.44 9.61 30.42
C GLU A 43 -4.65 10.08 28.98
N VAL A 44 -5.10 11.32 28.77
CA VAL A 44 -5.20 11.92 27.43
C VAL A 44 -3.83 11.94 26.74
N SER A 45 -2.79 12.35 27.48
CA SER A 45 -1.42 12.38 26.94
C SER A 45 -0.93 10.98 26.57
N ALA A 46 -1.14 9.99 27.45
CA ALA A 46 -0.74 8.61 27.20
C ALA A 46 -1.45 8.03 25.98
N HIS A 47 -2.77 8.19 25.86
CA HIS A 47 -3.53 7.76 24.70
C HIS A 47 -3.05 8.42 23.40
N ALA A 48 -2.75 9.72 23.43
CA ALA A 48 -2.20 10.40 22.25
C ALA A 48 -0.86 9.80 21.81
N PHE A 49 0.02 9.44 22.76
CA PHE A 49 1.29 8.77 22.43
C PHE A 49 1.10 7.35 21.90
N GLU A 50 0.13 6.59 22.41
CA GLU A 50 -0.23 5.27 21.88
C GLU A 50 -0.69 5.36 20.42
N GLU A 51 -1.63 6.25 20.11
CA GLU A 51 -2.15 6.45 18.76
C GLU A 51 -1.06 6.93 17.78
N LEU A 52 -0.14 7.78 18.25
CA LEU A 52 1.03 8.19 17.47
C LEU A 52 1.99 7.02 17.20
N ALA A 53 2.24 6.16 18.19
CA ALA A 53 3.08 4.98 18.01
C ALA A 53 2.47 4.00 17.00
N ASP A 54 1.16 3.75 17.09
CA ASP A 54 0.43 2.92 16.12
C ASP A 54 0.52 3.52 14.71
N LEU A 55 0.32 4.83 14.57
CA LEU A 55 0.46 5.52 13.28
C LEU A 55 1.86 5.35 12.69
N LEU A 56 2.92 5.45 13.51
CA LEU A 56 4.29 5.26 13.07
C LEU A 56 4.54 3.85 12.53
N VAL A 57 3.97 2.82 13.16
CA VAL A 57 4.04 1.43 12.68
C VAL A 57 3.39 1.32 11.29
N TYR A 58 2.20 1.90 11.11
CA TYR A 58 1.53 1.90 9.81
C TYR A 58 2.33 2.63 8.74
N VAL A 59 2.86 3.82 9.04
CA VAL A 59 3.66 4.61 8.10
C VAL A 59 4.94 3.87 7.71
N SER A 60 5.62 3.26 8.66
CA SER A 60 6.82 2.45 8.41
C SER A 60 6.51 1.27 7.48
N GLY A 61 5.44 0.51 7.76
CA GLY A 61 5.02 -0.60 6.92
C GLY A 61 4.61 -0.16 5.50
N MET A 62 3.94 0.98 5.36
CA MET A 62 3.61 1.56 4.06
C MET A 62 4.87 1.93 3.27
N ALA A 63 5.86 2.58 3.92
CA ALA A 63 7.11 2.93 3.28
C ALA A 63 7.89 1.69 2.79
N GLU A 64 7.93 0.63 3.60
CA GLU A 64 8.54 -0.64 3.21
C GLU A 64 7.83 -1.28 2.00
N LYS A 65 6.50 -1.26 2.01
CA LYS A 65 5.68 -1.78 0.89
C LYS A 65 5.96 -1.00 -0.40
N LEU A 66 6.01 0.33 -0.33
CA LEU A 66 6.31 1.20 -1.48
C LEU A 66 7.72 0.94 -2.02
N ASN A 67 8.73 0.83 -1.14
CA ASN A 67 10.10 0.51 -1.55
C ASN A 67 10.17 -0.86 -2.25
N LYS A 68 9.49 -1.89 -1.73
CA LYS A 68 9.41 -3.21 -2.39
C LYS A 68 8.74 -3.12 -3.77
N GLN A 69 7.68 -2.31 -3.90
CA GLN A 69 7.02 -2.08 -5.19
C GLN A 69 7.94 -1.35 -6.18
N GLU A 70 8.64 -0.30 -5.74
CA GLU A 70 9.61 0.42 -6.57
C GLU A 70 10.74 -0.49 -7.06
N GLN A 71 11.31 -1.31 -6.17
CA GLN A 71 12.32 -2.31 -6.55
C GLN A 71 11.79 -3.31 -7.58
N LYS A 72 10.53 -3.73 -7.47
CA LYS A 72 9.87 -4.62 -8.43
C LYS A 72 9.67 -3.93 -9.78
N ILE A 73 9.22 -2.68 -9.80
CA ILE A 73 9.09 -1.87 -11.02
C ILE A 73 10.44 -1.73 -11.71
N ASN A 74 11.50 -1.37 -10.98
CA ASN A 74 12.85 -1.23 -11.54
C ASN A 74 13.38 -2.54 -12.16
N LYS A 75 13.10 -3.70 -11.53
CA LYS A 75 13.45 -5.02 -12.09
C LYS A 75 12.65 -5.33 -13.35
N LEU A 76 11.36 -5.01 -13.38
CA LEU A 76 10.51 -5.19 -14.55
C LEU A 76 10.95 -4.29 -15.72
N GLU A 77 11.25 -3.02 -15.46
CA GLU A 77 11.77 -2.09 -16.47
C GLU A 77 13.09 -2.59 -17.07
N THR A 78 13.99 -3.08 -16.23
CA THR A 78 15.24 -3.70 -16.68
C THR A 78 14.97 -4.92 -17.56
N SER A 79 14.05 -5.78 -17.13
CA SER A 79 13.68 -6.99 -17.89
C SER A 79 13.06 -6.64 -19.25
N LEU A 80 12.18 -5.63 -19.29
CA LEU A 80 11.60 -5.11 -20.53
C LEU A 80 12.67 -4.53 -21.47
N LYS A 81 13.64 -3.78 -20.94
CA LYS A 81 14.77 -3.27 -21.72
C LYS A 81 15.58 -4.42 -22.33
N LEU A 82 15.83 -5.50 -21.60
CA LEU A 82 16.54 -6.68 -22.11
C LEU A 82 15.77 -7.37 -23.24
N VAL A 83 14.47 -7.61 -23.05
CA VAL A 83 13.60 -8.19 -24.09
C VAL A 83 13.59 -7.31 -25.34
N ARG A 84 13.38 -5.99 -25.17
CA ARG A 84 13.40 -5.01 -26.26
C ARG A 84 14.73 -5.03 -27.00
N ASN A 85 15.84 -5.00 -26.27
CA ASN A 85 17.17 -4.96 -26.87
C ASN A 85 17.46 -6.23 -27.68
N GLU A 86 17.03 -7.41 -27.23
CA GLU A 86 17.18 -8.66 -28.00
C GLU A 86 16.28 -8.69 -29.25
N ALA A 87 15.04 -8.19 -29.13
CA ALA A 87 14.09 -8.13 -30.23
C ALA A 87 14.51 -7.15 -31.35
N LEU A 88 15.27 -6.11 -31.02
CA LEU A 88 15.75 -5.09 -31.95
C LEU A 88 17.14 -5.37 -32.52
N ARG A 89 17.75 -6.53 -32.24
CA ARG A 89 19.04 -6.91 -32.85
C ARG A 89 18.87 -7.16 -34.35
N GLU A 90 19.96 -7.03 -35.10
CA GLU A 90 19.99 -7.37 -36.53
C GLU A 90 19.55 -8.82 -36.81
N PHE A 91 19.89 -9.75 -35.90
CA PHE A 91 19.45 -11.14 -35.90
C PHE A 91 18.82 -11.50 -34.54
N PRO A 92 17.50 -11.33 -34.37
CA PRO A 92 16.82 -11.62 -33.11
C PRO A 92 16.78 -13.11 -32.78
N ASP A 93 17.13 -13.47 -31.54
CA ASP A 93 17.01 -14.83 -31.02
C ASP A 93 15.65 -15.02 -30.30
N ARG A 94 14.73 -15.76 -30.94
CA ARG A 94 13.39 -16.04 -30.39
C ARG A 94 13.42 -16.85 -29.10
N GLU A 95 14.35 -17.80 -28.96
CA GLU A 95 14.44 -18.60 -27.74
C GLU A 95 14.90 -17.75 -26.57
N ARG A 96 15.91 -16.90 -26.80
CA ARG A 96 16.40 -15.96 -25.81
C ARG A 96 15.35 -14.93 -25.41
N ILE A 97 14.60 -14.38 -26.37
CA ILE A 97 13.47 -13.48 -26.09
C ILE A 97 12.44 -14.16 -25.20
N ASN A 98 12.03 -15.39 -25.55
CA ASN A 98 11.08 -16.17 -24.75
C ASN A 98 11.59 -16.44 -23.33
N LYS A 99 12.88 -16.75 -23.18
CA LYS A 99 13.52 -16.95 -21.87
C LYS A 99 13.50 -15.67 -21.04
N LEU A 100 13.88 -14.53 -21.62
CA LEU A 100 13.86 -13.22 -20.95
C LEU A 100 12.45 -12.81 -20.55
N TYR A 101 11.47 -13.02 -21.42
CA TYR A 101 10.06 -12.74 -21.16
C TYR A 101 9.51 -13.58 -20.01
N ARG A 102 9.79 -14.90 -19.99
CA ARG A 102 9.39 -15.78 -18.89
C ARG A 102 10.01 -15.36 -17.56
N SER A 103 11.29 -14.99 -17.56
CA SER A 103 11.95 -14.44 -16.37
C SER A 103 11.28 -13.16 -15.87
N ALA A 104 10.79 -12.30 -16.77
CA ALA A 104 10.06 -11.09 -16.40
C ALA A 104 8.67 -11.41 -15.79
N LEU A 105 7.96 -12.42 -16.31
CA LEU A 105 6.67 -12.86 -15.77
C LEU A 105 6.78 -13.36 -14.32
N PHE A 106 7.88 -14.04 -13.96
CA PHE A 106 8.10 -14.45 -12.56
C PHE A 106 8.20 -13.25 -11.60
N LEU A 107 8.56 -12.06 -12.10
CA LEU A 107 8.58 -10.86 -11.28
C LEU A 107 7.18 -10.29 -11.08
N THR A 108 6.20 -10.58 -11.96
CA THR A 108 4.80 -10.15 -11.80
C THR A 108 4.02 -11.06 -10.86
N ASP A 109 4.30 -12.37 -10.86
CA ASP A 109 3.57 -13.39 -10.10
C ASP A 109 4.10 -13.57 -8.66
N VAL A 110 3.77 -12.63 -7.77
CA VAL A 110 3.77 -12.91 -6.31
C VAL A 110 2.61 -12.15 -5.66
N HIS A 111 1.56 -12.91 -5.36
CA HIS A 111 0.43 -12.67 -4.45
C HIS A 111 -0.33 -11.34 -4.56
N MET A 112 -1.46 -11.39 -5.28
CA MET A 112 -2.73 -10.84 -4.79
C MET A 112 -3.22 -11.71 -3.62
N LEU A 113 -2.61 -11.55 -2.45
CA LEU A 113 -3.17 -11.98 -1.16
C LEU A 113 -3.51 -10.74 -0.35
#